data_AF-A0A4Y3VBG3-F1
#
_entry.id   AF-A0A4Y3VBG3-F1
#
_cell.length_a   1.000
_cell.length_b   1.000
_cell.length_c   1.000
_cell.angle_alpha   90.00
_cell.angle_beta   90.00
_cell.angle_gamma   90.00
#
_symmetry.space_group_name_H-M   'P 1'
#
loop_
_entity.id
_entity.type
_entity.pdbx_description
1 polymer ?
#
loop_
_entity_poly.entity_id
_entity_poly.type
_entity_poly.pdbx_seq_one_letter_code
_entity_poly.pdbx_strand_id
1 'polypeptide(L)' 'MKFSVLFPHLDDRQRRLLMAAGVRGLRHGGVRAVAQAAAVSETTVRKGVFELEAGEEPLGRERPPGEGRYRQRSPS' A
#
# COMPACT_ATOMS: atom_id res chain seq x y z
N MET A 1 -6.58 -11.57 -2.43
CA MET A 1 -6.11 -11.96 -3.79
C MET A 1 -5.54 -10.78 -4.59
N LYS A 2 -6.29 -9.70 -4.87
CA LYS A 2 -5.80 -8.57 -5.69
C LYS A 2 -4.55 -7.87 -5.13
N PHE A 3 -4.50 -7.59 -3.83
CA PHE A 3 -3.36 -6.92 -3.20
C PHE A 3 -2.07 -7.74 -3.27
N SER A 4 -2.15 -9.04 -2.95
CA SER A 4 -1.00 -9.95 -2.94
C SER A 4 -0.33 -10.09 -4.31
N VAL A 5 -1.10 -9.98 -5.40
CA VAL A 5 -0.56 -10.03 -6.77
C VAL A 5 0.13 -8.72 -7.15
N LEU A 6 -0.41 -7.58 -6.72
CA LEU A 6 0.11 -6.27 -7.13
C LEU A 6 1.27 -5.79 -6.23
N PHE A 7 1.28 -6.14 -4.95
CA PHE A 7 2.26 -5.63 -3.99
C PHE A 7 3.71 -5.82 -4.44
N PRO A 8 4.15 -6.97 -4.95
CA PRO A 8 5.53 -7.15 -5.40
C PRO A 8 5.99 -6.17 -6.50
N HIS A 9 5.04 -5.57 -7.23
CA HIS A 9 5.31 -4.67 -8.35
C HIS A 9 5.15 -3.18 -7.99
N LEU A 10 4.73 -2.89 -6.75
CA LEU A 10 4.44 -1.54 -6.29
C LEU A 10 5.39 -1.14 -5.17
N ASP A 11 5.79 0.12 -5.16
CA ASP A 11 6.47 0.73 -4.00
C ASP A 11 5.50 0.89 -2.80
N ASP A 12 6.04 1.27 -1.65
CA ASP A 12 5.24 1.36 -0.42
C ASP A 12 4.17 2.46 -0.46
N ARG A 13 4.35 3.53 -1.25
CA ARG A 13 3.37 4.60 -1.42
C ARG A 13 2.23 4.13 -2.32
N GLN A 14 2.55 3.54 -3.46
CA GLN A 14 1.61 2.95 -4.40
C GLN A 14 0.75 1.86 -3.74
N ARG A 15 1.35 1.02 -2.90
CA ARG A 15 0.59 0.03 -2.09
C ARG A 15 -0.42 0.71 -1.17
N ARG A 16 -0.03 1.78 -0.47
CA ARG A 16 -0.93 2.54 0.42
C ARG A 16 -2.07 3.21 -0.32
N LEU A 17 -1.80 3.82 -1.47
CA LEU A 17 -2.83 4.42 -2.33
C LEU A 17 -3.79 3.38 -2.90
N LEU A 18 -3.28 2.21 -3.31
CA LEU A 18 -4.10 1.09 -3.77
C LEU A 18 -5.05 0.58 -2.67
N MET A 19 -4.56 0.46 -1.44
CA MET A 19 -5.38 0.10 -0.28
C MET A 19 -6.44 1.17 0.01
N ALA A 20 -6.07 2.44 0.00
CA ALA A 20 -6.97 3.57 0.22
C ALA A 20 -8.10 3.65 -0.81
N ALA A 21 -7.78 3.42 -2.09
CA ALA A 21 -8.78 3.32 -3.15
C ALA A 21 -9.74 2.14 -2.92
N GLY A 22 -9.23 1.01 -2.42
CA GLY A 22 -10.03 -0.14 -2.01
C GLY A 22 -11.01 0.20 -0.87
N VAL A 23 -10.60 1.03 0.09
CA VAL A 23 -11.48 1.50 1.17
C VAL A 23 -12.60 2.39 0.62
N ARG A 24 -12.28 3.34 -0.26
CA ARG A 24 -13.29 4.24 -0.88
C ARG A 24 -14.38 3.49 -1.66
N GLY A 25 -14.07 2.33 -2.21
CA GLY A 25 -15.04 1.48 -2.91
C GLY A 25 -16.01 0.72 -1.99
N LEU A 26 -15.80 0.75 -0.67
CA LEU A 26 -16.59 0.01 0.31
C LEU A 26 -17.48 0.95 1.14
N ARG A 27 -18.72 0.55 1.40
CA ARG A 27 -19.70 1.37 2.13
C ARG A 27 -19.44 1.40 3.64
N HIS A 28 -19.15 0.25 4.27
CA HIS A 28 -18.93 0.14 5.71
C HIS A 28 -17.76 -0.80 6.03
N GLY A 29 -16.99 -0.50 7.07
CA GLY A 29 -15.90 -1.37 7.55
C GLY A 29 -14.71 -1.53 6.59
N GLY A 30 -14.57 -0.63 5.60
CA GLY A 30 -13.62 -0.78 4.50
C GLY A 30 -12.16 -0.94 4.94
N VAL A 31 -11.75 -0.25 6.01
CA VAL A 31 -10.38 -0.35 6.56
C VAL A 31 -10.05 -1.77 7.01
N ARG A 32 -10.92 -2.39 7.82
CA ARG A 32 -10.72 -3.75 8.34
C ARG A 32 -10.74 -4.78 7.21
N ALA A 33 -11.67 -4.66 6.28
CA ALA A 33 -11.77 -5.55 5.13
C ALA A 33 -10.53 -5.48 4.23
N VAL A 34 -10.03 -4.28 3.94
CA VAL A 34 -8.81 -4.09 3.16
C VAL A 34 -7.57 -4.59 3.91
N ALA A 35 -7.46 -4.33 5.21
CA ALA A 35 -6.33 -4.80 6.03
C ALA A 35 -6.22 -6.33 6.01
N GLN A 36 -7.35 -7.03 6.15
CA GLN A 36 -7.40 -8.49 6.02
C GLN A 36 -7.05 -8.96 4.61
N ALA A 37 -7.61 -8.33 3.58
CA ALA A 37 -7.36 -8.71 2.18
C ALA A 37 -5.92 -8.46 1.71
N ALA A 38 -5.24 -7.48 2.32
CA ALA A 38 -3.86 -7.10 2.05
C ALA A 38 -2.84 -7.72 3.03
N ALA A 39 -3.29 -8.41 4.08
CA ALA A 39 -2.44 -8.94 5.16
C ALA A 39 -1.54 -7.87 5.81
N VAL A 40 -2.10 -6.70 6.08
CA VAL A 40 -1.40 -5.59 6.76
C VAL A 40 -2.21 -5.10 7.98
N SER A 41 -1.62 -4.19 8.77
CA SER A 41 -2.33 -3.56 9.88
C SER A 41 -3.40 -2.55 9.39
N GLU A 42 -4.48 -2.38 10.14
CA GLU A 42 -5.46 -1.31 9.89
C GLU A 42 -4.81 0.08 9.92
N THR A 43 -3.77 0.28 10.74
CA THR A 43 -3.00 1.53 10.81
C THR A 43 -2.33 1.85 9.48
N THR A 44 -1.76 0.86 8.79
CA THR A 44 -1.15 1.01 7.46
C THR A 44 -2.19 1.44 6.43
N VAL A 45 -3.39 0.86 6.48
CA VAL A 45 -4.49 1.22 5.59
C VAL A 45 -4.98 2.65 5.86
N ARG A 46 -5.19 3.02 7.14
CA ARG A 46 -5.58 4.38 7.54
C ARG A 46 -4.58 5.43 7.06
N LYS A 47 -3.28 5.15 7.19
CA LYS A 47 -2.23 6.03 6.67
C LYS A 47 -2.41 6.29 5.17
N GLY A 48 -2.66 5.24 4.38
CA GLY A 48 -2.95 5.41 2.95
C GLY A 48 -4.21 6.21 2.66
N VAL A 49 -5.27 6.06 3.47
CA VAL A 49 -6.49 6.87 3.34
C VAL A 49 -6.20 8.34 3.59
N PHE A 50 -5.48 8.67 4.67
CA PHE A 50 -5.06 10.05 4.95
C PHE A 50 -4.18 10.62 3.83
N GLU A 51 -3.20 9.86 3.32
CA GLU A 51 -2.36 10.27 2.20
C GLU A 51 -3.21 10.55 0.93
N LEU A 52 -4.21 9.71 0.64
CA LEU A 52 -5.09 9.88 -0.52
C LEU A 52 -6.03 11.09 -0.36
N GLU A 53 -6.50 11.37 0.86
CA GLU A 53 -7.38 12.51 1.17
C GLU A 53 -6.64 13.84 1.23
N ALA A 54 -5.39 13.83 1.71
CA ALA A 54 -4.52 15.00 1.73
C ALA A 54 -4.18 15.52 0.32
N GLY A 55 -4.38 14.68 -0.71
CA GLY A 55 -4.19 15.09 -2.10
C GLY A 55 -2.74 15.44 -2.43
N GLU A 56 -1.76 14.89 -1.71
CA GLU A 56 -0.35 15.10 -2.03
C GLU A 56 -0.11 14.71 -3.49
N GLU A 57 0.24 15.71 -4.31
CA GLU A 57 0.52 15.52 -5.73
C GLU A 57 1.52 14.38 -5.93
N PRO A 58 1.42 13.60 -7.01
CA PRO A 58 2.45 12.63 -7.32
C PRO A 58 3.75 13.42 -7.54
N LEU A 59 4.66 13.38 -6.55
CA LEU A 59 6.05 13.76 -6.78
C LEU A 59 6.49 12.91 -7.98
N GLY A 60 6.73 13.58 -9.11
CA GLY A 60 6.72 12.98 -10.44
C GLY A 60 7.56 11.72 -10.49
N ARG A 61 6.98 10.65 -11.07
CA ARG A 61 7.61 9.33 -11.32
C ARG A 61 8.71 9.01 -10.31
N GLU A 62 8.31 8.48 -9.16
CA GLU A 62 9.26 7.75 -8.32
C GLU A 62 10.00 6.74 -9.20
N ARG A 63 11.31 6.92 -9.26
CA ARG A 63 12.26 6.16 -10.06
C ARG A 63 11.93 4.66 -9.95
N PRO A 64 11.96 3.88 -11.05
CA PRO A 64 11.80 2.42 -10.95
C PRO A 64 12.76 1.91 -9.87
N PRO A 65 12.37 0.89 -9.07
CA PRO A 65 13.20 0.41 -7.97
C PRO A 65 14.59 0.11 -8.54
N GLY A 66 15.55 0.93 -8.15
CA GLY A 66 16.93 0.80 -8.59
C GLY A 66 17.43 -0.58 -8.21
N GLU A 67 18.17 -1.18 -9.13
CA GLU A 67 19.06 -2.31 -8.93
C GLU A 67 19.87 -2.10 -7.63
N GLY A 68 19.39 -2.66 -6.52
CA GLY A 68 19.86 -2.29 -5.19
C GLY A 68 19.67 -3.43 -4.20
N ARG A 69 20.46 -4.49 -4.41
CA ARG A 69 20.80 -5.61 -3.51
C ARG A 69 19.74 -5.98 -2.45
N TYR A 70 19.12 -7.14 -2.64
CA TYR A 70 18.51 -7.92 -1.56
C TYR A 70 19.49 -8.02 -0.38
N ARG A 71 19.24 -7.27 0.70
CA ARG A 71 19.75 -7.66 2.01
C ARG A 71 18.82 -8.74 2.52
N GLN A 72 19.21 -9.99 2.28
CA GLN A 72 18.63 -11.15 2.94
C GLN A 72 18.59 -10.85 4.44
N ARG A 73 17.42 -10.98 5.04
CA ARG A 73 17.29 -11.02 6.49
C ARG A 73 17.89 -12.36 6.94
N SER A 74 19.14 -12.35 7.39
CA SER A 74 19.72 -13.49 8.09
C SER A 74 18.93 -13.75 9.37
N PRO A 75 18.61 -15.02 9.71
CA PRO A 75 18.17 -15.35 11.05
C PRO A 75 19.39 -15.56 11.95
N SER A 76 19.32 -15.02 13.16
CA SER A 76 19.97 -15.57 14.36
C SER A 76 19.01 -15.38 15.51
#